data_AF-A0AAV0WSP6-F1
#
_entry.id   AF-A0AAV0WSP6-F1
#
_cell.length_a   1.000
_cell.length_b   1.000
_cell.length_c   1.000
_cell.angle_alpha   90.00
_cell.angle_beta   90.00
_cell.angle_gamma   90.00
#
_symmetry.space_group_name_H-M   'P 1'
#
loop_
_entity.id
_entity.type
_entity.pdbx_description
1 polymer ?
#
loop_
_entity_poly.entity_id
_entity_poly.type
_entity_poly.pdbx_seq_one_letter_code
_entity_poly.pdbx_strand_id
1 'polypeptide(L)'
;MLEGIIEVPRTVGRQTARNHIPSDSPEQYYKRSIFLPFLDHFNCQLQDRFTNYHHVMAKLQSLIPNFLKNTTDIKDFQEVALFYEDILPNYETFDAEIKIWLAKWKNVSDRDRPTTSLTTLSAMSYDFFPNIHSLLTIMATLPVGCYNCYC
;
A
#
# COMPACT_ATOMS: atom_id res chain seq x y z
N MET A 1 -7.74 -39.62 -12.58
CA MET A 1 -6.91 -39.10 -11.47
C MET A 1 -5.60 -39.86 -11.50
N LEU A 2 -4.47 -39.17 -11.69
CA LEU A 2 -3.14 -39.79 -11.63
C LEU A 2 -2.81 -40.05 -10.15
N GLU A 3 -3.06 -41.26 -9.66
CA GLU A 3 -2.49 -41.70 -8.39
C GLU A 3 -1.02 -42.08 -8.61
N GLY A 4 -0.16 -41.05 -8.68
CA GLY A 4 1.28 -41.23 -8.59
C GLY A 4 1.68 -41.38 -7.13
N ILE A 5 2.44 -42.42 -6.79
CA ILE A 5 3.04 -42.59 -5.46
C ILE A 5 3.96 -41.38 -5.23
N ILE A 6 3.61 -40.54 -4.24
CA ILE A 6 4.43 -39.38 -3.87
C ILE A 6 5.59 -39.90 -3.03
N GLU A 7 6.79 -39.98 -3.60
CA GLU A 7 7.99 -40.42 -2.90
C GLU A 7 8.89 -39.24 -2.50
N VAL A 8 9.55 -39.33 -1.35
CA VAL A 8 10.48 -38.30 -0.86
C VAL A 8 11.82 -38.41 -1.59
N PRO A 9 12.44 -37.29 -2.02
CA PRO A 9 13.80 -37.32 -2.56
C PRO A 9 14.79 -37.92 -1.54
N ARG A 10 15.73 -38.75 -2.00
CA ARG A 10 16.72 -39.42 -1.12
C ARG A 10 17.31 -38.48 -0.06
N THR A 11 17.01 -38.76 1.21
CA THR A 11 17.65 -38.16 2.39
C THR A 11 18.85 -39.03 2.77
N VAL A 12 20.07 -38.51 2.59
CA VAL A 12 21.29 -39.15 3.09
C VAL A 12 21.61 -38.61 4.47
N GLY A 13 22.19 -39.43 5.35
CA GLY A 13 22.46 -39.08 6.76
C GLY A 13 23.36 -37.85 6.98
N ARG A 14 23.96 -37.30 5.91
CA ARG A 14 24.66 -36.02 5.91
C ARG A 14 24.26 -35.20 4.68
N GLN A 15 23.23 -34.36 4.82
CA GLN A 15 22.96 -33.25 3.89
C GLN A 15 23.55 -31.97 4.47
N THR A 16 24.55 -31.40 3.79
CA THR A 16 25.18 -30.11 4.18
C THR A 16 24.59 -28.91 3.43
N ALA A 17 23.89 -29.16 2.31
CA ALA A 17 23.34 -28.12 1.44
C ALA A 17 21.80 -28.07 1.41
N ARG A 18 21.11 -29.01 2.06
CA ARG A 18 19.64 -29.07 2.13
C ARG A 18 19.20 -29.38 3.57
N ASN A 19 18.05 -28.84 3.97
CA ASN A 19 17.48 -29.11 5.28
C ASN A 19 17.14 -30.61 5.39
N HIS A 20 17.81 -31.30 6.31
CA HIS A 20 17.45 -32.66 6.71
C HIS A 20 16.23 -32.56 7.65
N ILE A 21 15.05 -32.43 7.05
CA ILE A 21 13.80 -32.30 7.80
C ILE A 21 13.31 -33.71 8.15
N PRO A 22 13.22 -34.08 9.44
CA PRO A 22 12.63 -35.36 9.81
C PRO A 22 11.16 -35.38 9.39
N SER A 23 10.72 -36.46 8.75
CA SER A 23 9.35 -36.64 8.30
C SER A 23 8.99 -38.12 8.27
N ASP A 24 7.82 -38.45 8.81
CA ASP A 24 7.29 -39.81 8.91
C ASP A 24 6.52 -40.21 7.64
N SER A 25 6.19 -39.25 6.77
CA SER A 25 5.51 -39.47 5.49
C SER A 25 5.95 -38.46 4.41
N PRO A 26 5.77 -38.78 3.11
CA PRO A 26 6.04 -37.86 2.01
C PRO A 26 5.24 -36.56 2.09
N GLU A 27 3.99 -36.63 2.52
CA GLU A 27 3.16 -35.45 2.74
C GLU A 27 3.80 -34.50 3.77
N GLN A 28 4.25 -35.04 4.91
CA GLN A 28 4.86 -34.24 5.97
C GLN A 28 6.20 -33.63 5.52
N TYR A 29 6.97 -34.37 4.70
CA TYR A 29 8.19 -33.86 4.08
C TYR A 29 7.90 -32.64 3.21
N TYR A 30 6.98 -32.74 2.24
CA TYR A 30 6.66 -31.64 1.32
C TYR A 30 5.96 -30.48 2.02
N LYS A 31 5.12 -30.77 3.02
CA LYS A 31 4.52 -29.74 3.87
C LYS A 31 5.59 -28.88 4.55
N ARG A 32 6.62 -29.49 5.12
CA ARG A 32 7.69 -28.78 5.86
C ARG A 32 8.77 -28.19 4.96
N SER A 33 9.12 -28.85 3.86
CA SER A 33 10.22 -28.42 2.98
C SER A 33 9.81 -27.42 1.90
N ILE A 34 8.54 -27.45 1.48
CA ILE A 34 8.04 -26.61 0.38
C ILE A 34 6.89 -25.73 0.85
N PHE A 35 5.81 -26.34 1.37
CA PHE A 35 4.57 -25.60 1.60
C PHE A 35 4.69 -24.55 2.71
N LEU A 36 5.25 -24.90 3.87
CA LEU A 36 5.44 -23.95 4.97
C LEU A 36 6.41 -22.82 4.59
N PRO A 37 7.63 -23.08 4.06
CA PRO A 37 8.50 -22.01 3.59
C PRO A 37 7.87 -21.12 2.51
N PHE A 38 7.06 -21.71 1.62
CA PHE A 38 6.30 -20.95 0.62
C PHE A 38 5.26 -20.03 1.29
N LEU A 39 4.50 -20.53 2.27
CA LEU A 39 3.53 -19.71 3.01
C LEU A 39 4.22 -18.60 3.81
N ASP A 40 5.35 -18.89 4.45
CA ASP A 40 6.13 -17.89 5.17
C ASP A 40 6.63 -16.81 4.20
N HIS A 41 7.19 -17.21 3.06
CA HIS A 41 7.63 -16.27 2.02
C HIS A 41 6.45 -15.44 1.47
N PHE A 42 5.32 -16.08 1.18
CA PHE A 42 4.12 -15.41 0.70
C PHE A 42 3.61 -14.39 1.72
N ASN A 43 3.56 -14.76 3.01
CA ASN A 43 3.21 -13.84 4.09
C ASN A 43 4.18 -12.67 4.18
N CYS A 44 5.50 -12.90 4.08
CA CYS A 44 6.49 -11.82 4.05
C CYS A 44 6.27 -10.88 2.86
N GLN A 45 5.98 -11.42 1.67
CA GLN A 45 5.70 -10.60 0.49
C GLN A 45 4.42 -9.78 0.63
N LEU A 46 3.37 -10.34 1.21
CA LEU A 46 2.15 -9.59 1.52
C LEU A 46 2.44 -8.47 2.52
N GLN A 47 3.12 -8.79 3.62
CA GLN A 47 3.48 -7.79 4.64
C GLN A 47 4.31 -6.66 4.03
N ASP A 48 5.39 -6.97 3.31
CA ASP A 48 6.23 -5.94 2.69
C ASP A 48 5.44 -5.06 1.71
N ARG A 49 4.61 -5.67 0.86
CA ARG A 49 3.80 -4.92 -0.12
C ARG A 49 2.75 -4.02 0.54
N PHE A 50 2.10 -4.47 1.61
CA PHE A 50 1.09 -3.67 2.31
C PHE A 50 1.71 -2.65 3.26
N THR A 51 2.82 -2.96 3.95
CA THR A 51 3.53 -2.04 4.86
C THR A 51 4.06 -0.80 4.14
N ASN A 52 4.71 -0.96 2.98
CA ASN A 52 5.16 0.18 2.19
C ASN A 52 3.97 1.04 1.72
N TYR A 53 2.86 0.38 1.37
CA TYR A 53 1.63 1.06 0.96
C TYR A 53 0.99 1.86 2.08
N HIS A 54 1.02 1.37 3.33
CA HIS A 54 0.45 2.06 4.48
C HIS A 54 1.04 3.45 4.67
N HIS A 55 2.36 3.63 4.48
CA HIS A 55 2.97 4.95 4.61
C HIS A 55 2.46 5.91 3.52
N VAL A 56 2.47 5.47 2.26
CA VAL A 56 2.00 6.28 1.12
C VAL A 56 0.51 6.62 1.27
N MET A 57 -0.31 5.67 1.72
CA MET A 57 -1.73 5.88 1.98
C MET A 57 -1.98 6.87 3.12
N ALA A 58 -1.21 6.82 4.21
CA ALA A 58 -1.34 7.77 5.30
C ALA A 58 -1.06 9.21 4.83
N LYS A 59 -0.07 9.39 3.96
CA LYS A 59 0.27 10.67 3.33
C LYS A 59 -0.76 11.11 2.28
N LEU A 60 -1.37 10.17 1.54
CA LEU A 60 -2.50 10.48 0.66
C LEU A 60 -3.73 10.93 1.45
N GLN A 61 -4.00 10.28 2.59
CA GLN A 61 -5.14 10.61 3.43
C GLN A 61 -5.01 12.01 4.03
N SER A 62 -3.79 12.48 4.31
CA SER A 62 -3.57 13.86 4.75
C SER A 62 -3.84 14.92 3.67
N LEU A 63 -4.05 14.55 2.40
CA LEU A 63 -4.56 15.50 1.39
C LEU A 63 -6.02 15.90 1.61
N ILE A 64 -6.80 15.06 2.31
CA ILE A 64 -8.19 15.38 2.66
C ILE A 64 -8.17 16.57 3.63
N PRO A 65 -8.95 17.63 3.35
CA PRO A 65 -8.92 18.86 4.14
C PRO A 65 -9.11 18.68 5.64
N ASN A 66 -9.99 17.77 6.06
CA ASN A 66 -10.24 17.50 7.49
C ASN A 66 -9.05 16.82 8.21
N PHE A 67 -8.14 16.17 7.48
CA PHE A 67 -6.94 15.55 8.05
C PHE A 67 -5.67 16.40 7.90
N LEU A 68 -5.77 17.57 7.26
CA LEU A 68 -4.67 18.53 7.16
C LEU A 68 -4.29 19.03 8.56
N LYS A 69 -3.08 18.69 9.00
CA LYS A 69 -2.48 19.22 10.24
C LYS A 69 -1.69 20.48 9.92
N ASN A 70 -1.60 21.40 10.88
CA ASN A 70 -0.75 22.59 10.76
C ASN A 70 0.74 22.26 10.60
N THR A 71 1.16 21.04 10.94
CA THR A 71 2.53 20.53 10.82
C THR A 71 2.81 19.81 9.51
N THR A 72 1.86 19.78 8.57
CA THR A 72 2.02 19.01 7.33
C THR A 72 3.05 19.69 6.43
N ASP A 73 4.16 19.01 6.15
CA ASP A 73 5.20 19.52 5.26
C ASP A 73 4.85 19.17 3.81
N ILE A 74 5.17 20.09 2.89
CA ILE A 74 5.03 19.86 1.45
C ILE A 74 5.89 18.66 1.02
N LYS A 75 7.04 18.45 1.67
CA LYS A 75 7.94 17.32 1.40
C LYS A 75 7.26 15.96 1.56
N ASP A 76 6.33 15.84 2.50
CA ASP A 76 5.60 14.58 2.72
C ASP A 76 4.75 14.22 1.51
N PHE A 77 4.22 15.22 0.80
CA PHE A 77 3.42 15.03 -0.41
C PHE A 77 4.28 14.84 -1.66
N GLN A 78 5.51 15.37 -1.68
CA GLN A 78 6.42 15.17 -2.81
C GLN A 78 6.79 13.70 -3.00
N GLU A 79 7.01 12.96 -1.92
CA GLU A 79 7.29 11.51 -2.01
C GLU A 79 6.09 10.74 -2.59
N VAL A 80 4.87 11.11 -2.20
CA VAL A 80 3.64 10.51 -2.76
C VAL A 80 3.49 10.87 -4.23
N ALA A 81 3.73 12.12 -4.60
CA ALA A 81 3.62 12.57 -5.98
C ALA A 81 4.66 11.87 -6.87
N LEU A 82 5.88 11.68 -6.38
CA LEU A 82 6.92 10.93 -7.08
C LEU A 82 6.52 9.45 -7.25
N PHE A 83 5.94 8.84 -6.21
CA PHE A 83 5.46 7.45 -6.30
C PHE A 83 4.37 7.25 -7.37
N TYR A 84 3.56 8.28 -7.63
CA TYR A 84 2.49 8.26 -8.63
C TYR A 84 2.78 9.11 -9.87
N GLU A 85 4.04 9.45 -10.12
CA GLU A 85 4.44 10.37 -11.19
C GLU A 85 3.85 9.98 -12.55
N ASP A 86 3.91 8.69 -12.90
CA ASP A 86 3.39 8.14 -14.17
C ASP A 86 1.86 8.30 -14.35
N ILE A 87 1.13 8.51 -13.26
CA ILE A 87 -0.34 8.63 -13.26
C ILE A 87 -0.76 10.11 -13.18
N LEU A 88 0.14 10.99 -12.74
CA LEU A 88 -0.17 12.40 -12.57
C LEU A 88 -0.29 13.11 -13.93
N PRO A 89 -1.30 13.98 -14.12
CA PRO A 89 -1.44 14.75 -15.35
C PRO A 89 -0.24 15.64 -15.64
N ASN A 90 0.34 16.27 -14.61
CA ASN A 90 1.53 17.10 -14.73
C ASN A 90 2.28 17.21 -13.39
N TYR A 91 3.24 16.32 -13.17
CA TYR A 91 4.07 16.30 -11.95
C TYR A 91 4.83 17.62 -11.70
N GLU A 92 5.33 18.30 -12.73
CA GLU A 92 6.10 19.55 -12.57
C GLU A 92 5.28 20.67 -11.90
N THR A 93 3.96 20.65 -12.10
CA THR A 93 3.04 21.63 -11.52
C THR A 93 2.57 21.30 -10.10
N PHE A 94 2.82 20.08 -9.64
CA PHE A 94 2.34 19.58 -8.35
C PHE A 94 2.77 20.46 -7.17
N ASP A 95 4.02 20.91 -7.18
CA ASP A 95 4.62 21.71 -6.11
C ASP A 95 3.93 23.08 -5.92
N ALA A 96 3.45 23.68 -7.00
CA ALA A 96 2.67 24.92 -6.95
C ALA A 96 1.23 24.62 -6.51
N GLU A 97 0.65 23.56 -7.05
CA GLU A 97 -0.71 23.13 -6.78
C GLU A 97 -0.92 22.79 -5.29
N ILE A 98 -0.02 22.03 -4.67
CA ILE A 98 -0.09 21.65 -3.26
C ILE A 98 0.04 22.86 -2.32
N LYS A 99 0.86 23.85 -2.67
CA LYS A 99 0.97 25.11 -1.89
C LYS A 99 -0.35 25.87 -1.88
N ILE A 100 -0.99 25.98 -3.04
CA ILE A 100 -2.30 26.63 -3.18
C ILE A 100 -3.37 25.83 -2.43
N TRP A 101 -3.34 24.50 -2.52
CA TRP A 101 -4.25 23.61 -1.80
C TRP A 101 -4.17 23.79 -0.29
N LEU A 102 -2.96 23.76 0.28
CA LEU A 102 -2.74 23.98 1.70
C LEU A 102 -3.21 25.38 2.14
N ALA A 103 -2.93 26.41 1.34
CA ALA A 103 -3.37 27.77 1.61
C ALA A 103 -4.91 27.92 1.57
N LYS A 104 -5.58 27.26 0.62
CA LYS A 104 -7.04 27.25 0.49
C LYS A 104 -7.72 26.74 1.76
N TRP A 105 -7.24 25.62 2.31
CA TRP A 105 -7.88 24.97 3.45
C TRP A 105 -7.43 25.52 4.80
N LYS A 106 -6.30 26.23 4.88
CA LYS A 106 -5.80 26.86 6.11
C LYS A 106 -6.78 27.83 6.76
N ASN A 107 -7.57 28.54 5.94
CA ASN A 107 -8.52 29.56 6.41
C ASN A 107 -9.95 29.03 6.61
N VAL A 108 -10.20 27.76 6.26
CA VAL A 108 -11.53 27.13 6.40
C VAL A 108 -11.61 26.42 7.74
N SER A 109 -12.74 26.59 8.44
CA SER A 109 -12.97 25.94 9.73
C SER A 109 -13.04 24.41 9.56
N ASP A 110 -12.54 23.64 10.53
CA ASP A 110 -12.50 22.17 10.42
C ASP A 110 -13.89 21.54 10.19
N ARG A 111 -14.96 22.19 10.67
CA ARG A 111 -16.35 21.73 10.49
C ARG A 111 -16.83 21.81 9.05
N ASP A 112 -16.29 22.74 8.27
CA ASP A 112 -16.68 22.98 6.89
C ASP A 112 -15.76 22.24 5.90
N ARG A 113 -14.76 21.52 6.42
CA ARG A 113 -13.80 20.78 5.61
C ARG A 113 -14.38 19.42 5.20
N PRO A 114 -14.22 19.02 3.92
CA PRO A 114 -14.53 17.66 3.49
C PRO A 114 -13.79 16.61 4.32
N THR A 115 -14.53 15.58 4.74
CA THR A 115 -14.04 14.50 5.61
C THR A 115 -13.60 13.24 4.86
N THR A 116 -13.94 13.12 3.57
CA THR A 116 -13.66 11.94 2.74
C THR A 116 -13.06 12.35 1.41
N SER A 117 -12.35 11.45 0.72
CA SER A 117 -11.88 11.69 -0.66
C SER A 117 -13.02 12.06 -1.59
N LEU A 118 -14.13 11.32 -1.54
CA LEU A 118 -15.29 11.55 -2.41
C LEU A 118 -15.90 12.94 -2.21
N THR A 119 -16.10 13.36 -0.95
CA THR A 119 -16.62 14.72 -0.68
C THR A 119 -15.61 15.80 -1.05
N THR A 120 -14.31 15.52 -0.96
CA THR A 120 -13.24 16.43 -1.39
C THR A 120 -13.25 16.58 -2.91
N LEU A 121 -13.34 15.47 -3.65
CA LEU A 121 -13.42 15.43 -5.11
C LEU A 121 -14.66 16.19 -5.62
N SER A 122 -15.82 16.02 -4.98
CA SER A 122 -17.03 16.74 -5.36
C SER A 122 -16.97 18.25 -5.09
N ALA A 123 -16.17 18.69 -4.11
CA ALA A 123 -16.04 20.10 -3.73
C ALA A 123 -14.90 20.83 -4.47
N MET A 124 -14.02 20.11 -5.16
CA MET A 124 -12.89 20.71 -5.89
C MET A 124 -13.21 20.89 -7.38
N SER A 125 -12.48 21.80 -8.03
CA SER A 125 -12.50 21.94 -9.47
C SER A 125 -11.25 21.29 -10.06
N TYR A 126 -11.45 20.39 -11.02
CA TYR A 126 -10.38 19.69 -11.73
C TYR A 126 -9.42 20.66 -12.43
N ASP A 127 -9.92 21.76 -12.99
CA ASP A 127 -9.12 22.73 -13.75
C ASP A 127 -8.04 23.42 -12.91
N PHE A 128 -8.27 23.53 -11.60
CA PHE A 128 -7.34 24.18 -10.67
C PHE A 128 -6.43 23.19 -9.95
N PHE A 129 -6.87 21.94 -9.81
CA PHE A 129 -6.19 20.94 -8.98
C PHE A 129 -6.15 19.55 -9.64
N PRO A 130 -5.59 19.42 -10.86
CA PRO A 130 -5.62 18.18 -11.62
C PRO A 130 -4.76 17.06 -11.00
N ASN A 131 -3.61 17.39 -10.40
CA ASN A 131 -2.75 16.38 -9.78
C ASN A 131 -3.34 15.88 -8.46
N ILE A 132 -3.83 16.79 -7.61
CA ILE A 132 -4.47 16.44 -6.33
C ILE A 132 -5.76 15.65 -6.60
N HIS A 133 -6.51 16.01 -7.64
CA HIS A 133 -7.68 15.24 -8.06
C HIS A 133 -7.31 13.79 -8.40
N SER A 134 -6.22 13.59 -9.16
CA SER A 134 -5.73 12.26 -9.53
C SER A 134 -5.31 11.44 -8.31
N LEU A 135 -4.58 12.05 -7.36
CA LEU A 135 -4.18 11.42 -6.10
C LEU A 135 -5.40 11.04 -5.23
N LEU A 136 -6.38 11.93 -5.10
CA LEU A 136 -7.61 11.64 -4.36
C LEU A 136 -8.47 10.57 -5.04
N THR A 137 -8.45 10.50 -6.38
CA THR A 137 -9.13 9.45 -7.16
C THR A 137 -8.48 8.09 -6.92
N ILE A 138 -7.15 8.02 -6.95
CA ILE A 138 -6.40 6.81 -6.59
C ILE A 138 -6.85 6.35 -5.20
N MET A 139 -6.82 7.24 -4.20
CA MET A 139 -7.26 6.91 -2.85
C MET A 139 -8.73 6.43 -2.76
N ALA A 140 -9.64 7.02 -3.54
CA ALA A 140 -11.04 6.61 -3.57
C ALA A 140 -11.27 5.25 -4.25
N THR A 141 -10.40 4.87 -5.20
CA THR A 141 -10.50 3.60 -5.95
C THR A 141 -9.85 2.42 -5.24
N LEU A 142 -8.99 2.69 -4.26
CA LEU A 142 -8.33 1.65 -3.50
C LEU A 142 -9.30 1.04 -2.49
N PRO A 143 -9.40 -0.30 -2.43
CA PRO A 143 -10.31 -0.94 -1.49
C PRO A 143 -9.93 -0.59 -0.05
N VAL A 144 -10.83 0.14 0.61
CA VAL A 144 -10.85 0.51 2.04
C VAL A 144 -10.57 -0.65 3.01
N GLY A 145 -10.67 -1.89 2.54
CA GLY A 145 -10.57 -3.12 3.34
C GLY A 145 -9.17 -3.51 3.83
N CYS A 146 -8.09 -2.82 3.46
CA CYS A 146 -6.74 -3.17 3.93
C CYS A 146 -6.15 -2.25 5.01
N TYR A 147 -6.79 -1.14 5.37
CA TYR A 147 -6.24 -0.24 6.41
C TYR A 147 -7.21 0.07 7.56
N ASN A 148 -8.51 -0.20 7.40
CA ASN A 148 -9.50 -0.08 8.48
C ASN A 148 -9.68 -1.37 9.29
N CYS A 149 -8.93 -2.44 8.99
CA CYS A 149 -8.90 -3.64 9.83
C CYS A 149 -7.92 -3.44 10.98
N TYR A 150 -8.46 -2.95 12.09
CA TYR A 150 -8.04 -3.18 13.48
C TYR A 150 -6.58 -3.61 13.72
N CYS A 151 -5.76 -2.68 14.21
CA CYS A 151 -4.88 -3.00 15.34
C CYS A 151 -5.70 -2.97 16.64
#